data_AF-A0A0S8FT89-F1
#
_entry.id   AF-A0A0S8FT89-F1
#
_cell.length_a   1.000
_cell.length_b   1.000
_cell.length_c   1.000
_cell.angle_alpha   90.00
_cell.angle_beta   90.00
_cell.angle_gamma   90.00
#
_symmetry.space_group_name_H-M   'P 1'
#
loop_
_entity.id
_entity.type
_entity.pdbx_description
1 polymer ?
#
loop_
_entity_poly.entity_id
_entity_poly.type
_entity_poly.pdbx_seq_one_letter_code
_entity_poly.pdbx_strand_id
1 'polypeptide(L)'
;MISARRLILSILIIIGASCSRRDPTLDFAKYLQQEKRLRAKIRNTQVLEDSLEIMKKRYKIDPDHELMRLQKEPADWVELLRKLRRAK
;
A
#
# COMPACT_ATOMS: atom_id res chain seq x y z
N MET A 1 0.90 -9.81 44.11
CA MET A 1 -0.27 -10.33 43.37
C MET A 1 -0.56 -9.39 42.20
N ILE A 2 -0.15 -9.75 40.98
CA ILE A 2 -0.43 -8.95 39.78
C ILE A 2 -1.92 -9.11 39.46
N SER A 3 -2.71 -8.07 39.68
CA SER A 3 -4.16 -8.08 39.44
C SER A 3 -4.44 -8.44 37.98
N ALA A 4 -5.40 -9.34 37.73
CA ALA A 4 -5.82 -9.79 36.39
C ALA A 4 -6.07 -8.63 35.40
N ARG A 5 -6.48 -7.47 35.91
CA ARG A 5 -6.68 -6.23 35.16
C ARG A 5 -5.41 -5.71 34.47
N ARG A 6 -4.23 -5.87 35.09
CA ARG A 6 -2.94 -5.47 34.50
C ARG A 6 -2.51 -6.42 33.39
N LEU A 7 -2.75 -7.73 33.55
CA LEU A 7 -2.47 -8.74 32.52
C LEU A 7 -3.29 -8.52 31.25
N ILE A 8 -4.59 -8.18 31.39
CA ILE A 8 -5.47 -7.90 30.24
C ILE A 8 -4.99 -6.67 29.45
N LEU A 9 -4.56 -5.61 30.14
CA LEU A 9 -3.99 -4.42 29.52
C LEU A 9 -2.68 -4.72 28.76
N SER A 10 -1.79 -5.52 29.35
CA SER A 10 -0.54 -5.93 28.69
C SER A 10 -0.80 -6.75 27.42
N ILE A 11 -1.78 -7.65 27.45
CA ILE A 11 -2.15 -8.48 26.30
C ILE A 11 -2.74 -7.63 25.17
N LEU A 12 -3.60 -6.65 25.48
CA LEU A 12 -4.16 -5.73 24.49
C LEU A 12 -3.10 -4.87 23.79
N ILE A 13 -2.06 -4.43 24.51
CA ILE A 13 -0.94 -3.65 23.94
C ILE A 13 -0.10 -4.51 22.98
N ILE A 14 0.16 -5.77 23.32
CA ILE A 14 0.92 -6.70 22.47
C ILE A 14 0.14 -7.06 21.20
N ILE A 15 -1.18 -7.27 21.31
CA ILE A 15 -2.04 -7.55 20.15
C ILE A 15 -2.16 -6.32 19.24
N GLY A 16 -2.23 -5.09 19.79
CA GLY A 16 -2.26 -3.85 19.02
C GLY A 16 -0.97 -3.57 18.24
N ALA A 17 0.20 -3.95 18.78
CA ALA A 17 1.49 -3.81 18.11
C ALA A 17 1.72 -4.81 16.96
N SER A 18 0.93 -5.89 16.90
CA SER A 18 0.91 -6.83 15.76
C SER A 18 -0.05 -6.39 14.65
N CYS A 19 -0.52 -5.13 14.66
CA CYS A 19 -1.06 -4.49 13.47
C CYS A 19 -0.01 -4.55 12.35
N SER A 20 -0.11 -5.62 11.57
CA SER A 20 0.61 -5.94 10.35
C SER A 20 1.28 -4.71 9.74
N ARG A 21 2.63 -4.67 9.79
CA ARG A 21 3.40 -3.68 9.04
C ARG A 21 2.91 -3.74 7.60
N ARG A 22 2.12 -2.76 7.18
CA ARG A 22 1.74 -2.63 5.77
C ARG A 22 3.03 -2.57 4.98
N ASP A 23 3.17 -3.48 4.03
CA ASP A 23 4.27 -3.46 3.09
C ASP A 23 3.96 -2.40 2.03
N PRO A 24 4.58 -1.20 2.09
CA PRO A 24 4.23 -0.09 1.21
C PRO A 24 4.46 -0.44 -0.26
N THR A 25 5.51 -1.24 -0.53
CA THR A 25 5.85 -1.72 -1.87
C THR A 25 4.78 -2.66 -2.43
N LEU A 26 4.12 -3.47 -1.59
CA LEU A 26 3.01 -4.31 -2.02
C LEU A 26 1.77 -3.49 -2.40
N ASP A 27 1.40 -2.50 -1.59
CA ASP A 27 0.25 -1.66 -1.88
C ASP A 27 0.51 -0.81 -3.13
N PHE A 28 1.74 -0.32 -3.32
CA PHE A 28 2.13 0.40 -4.54
C PHE A 28 2.10 -0.47 -5.79
N ALA A 29 2.56 -1.72 -5.71
CA ALA A 29 2.43 -2.68 -6.81
C ALA A 29 0.95 -2.90 -7.22
N LYS A 30 0.06 -3.06 -6.23
CA LYS A 30 -1.38 -3.23 -6.47
C LYS A 30 -2.00 -1.99 -7.09
N TYR A 31 -1.62 -0.80 -6.61
CA TYR A 31 -2.05 0.49 -7.17
C TYR A 31 -1.67 0.59 -8.65
N LEU A 32 -0.40 0.35 -9.00
CA LEU A 32 0.07 0.44 -10.39
C LEU A 32 -0.65 -0.55 -11.32
N GLN A 33 -0.95 -1.75 -10.83
CA GLN A 33 -1.70 -2.75 -11.60
C GLN A 33 -3.13 -2.28 -11.91
N GLN A 34 -3.81 -1.71 -10.93
CA GLN A 34 -5.17 -1.21 -11.11
C GLN A 34 -5.19 0.06 -11.97
N GLU A 35 -4.21 0.94 -11.83
CA GLU A 35 -4.04 2.11 -12.69
C GLU A 35 -3.92 1.67 -14.16
N LYS A 36 -3.04 0.70 -14.45
CA LYS A 36 -2.89 0.15 -15.80
C LYS A 36 -4.21 -0.40 -16.35
N ARG A 37 -4.98 -1.11 -15.52
CA ARG A 37 -6.29 -1.67 -15.90
C ARG A 37 -7.33 -0.58 -16.17
N LEU A 38 -7.36 0.48 -15.36
CA LEU A 38 -8.26 1.61 -15.56
C LEU A 38 -7.93 2.36 -16.84
N ARG A 39 -6.65 2.68 -17.07
CA ARG A 39 -6.17 3.32 -18.32
C ARG A 39 -6.49 2.49 -19.57
N ALA A 40 -6.49 1.17 -19.47
CA ALA A 40 -6.86 0.29 -20.58
C ALA A 40 -8.37 0.25 -20.86
N LYS A 41 -9.22 0.49 -19.86
CA LYS A 41 -10.69 0.38 -19.97
C LYS A 41 -11.37 1.73 -20.24
N ILE A 42 -10.90 2.80 -19.61
CA ILE A 42 -11.56 4.11 -19.64
C ILE A 42 -10.87 4.98 -20.68
N ARG A 43 -11.58 5.28 -21.77
CA ARG A 43 -11.09 6.17 -22.84
C ARG A 43 -11.36 7.65 -22.56
N ASN A 44 -12.37 7.95 -21.74
CA ASN A 44 -12.68 9.32 -21.35
C ASN A 44 -11.68 9.80 -20.31
N THR A 45 -10.88 10.81 -20.67
CA THR A 45 -9.81 11.35 -19.82
C THR A 45 -10.32 11.87 -18.48
N GLN A 46 -11.43 12.59 -18.46
CA GLN A 46 -11.99 13.15 -17.22
C GLN A 46 -12.40 12.05 -16.24
N VAL A 47 -13.14 11.06 -16.74
CA VAL A 47 -13.60 9.91 -15.92
C VAL A 47 -12.41 9.07 -15.43
N LEU A 48 -11.35 8.98 -16.23
CA LEU A 48 -10.12 8.31 -15.85
C LEU A 48 -9.43 9.06 -14.70
N GLU A 49 -9.28 10.37 -14.80
CA GLU A 49 -8.65 11.19 -13.75
C GLU A 49 -9.40 11.09 -12.43
N ASP A 50 -10.74 11.23 -12.44
CA ASP A 50 -11.57 11.07 -11.26
C ASP A 50 -11.40 9.68 -10.62
N SER A 51 -11.37 8.64 -11.47
CA SER A 51 -11.17 7.26 -11.03
C SER A 51 -9.79 7.05 -10.40
N LEU A 52 -8.75 7.65 -10.98
CA LEU A 52 -7.39 7.58 -10.44
C LEU A 52 -7.28 8.32 -9.11
N GLU A 53 -7.94 9.47 -8.94
CA GLU A 53 -7.95 10.21 -7.67
C GLU A 53 -8.60 9.40 -6.55
N ILE A 54 -9.75 8.78 -6.81
CA ILE A 54 -10.40 7.86 -5.87
C ILE A 54 -9.45 6.70 -5.51
N MET A 55 -8.70 6.20 -6.49
CA MET A 55 -7.79 5.08 -6.29
C MET A 55 -6.59 5.46 -5.40
N LYS A 56 -5.99 6.64 -5.60
CA LYS A 56 -4.93 7.18 -4.72
C LYS A 56 -5.39 7.21 -3.26
N LYS A 57 -6.61 7.73 -3.01
CA LYS A 57 -7.22 7.79 -1.68
C LYS A 57 -7.49 6.41 -1.09
N ARG A 58 -8.02 5.47 -1.89
CA ARG A 58 -8.31 4.09 -1.46
C ARG A 58 -7.05 3.34 -0.99
N TYR A 59 -5.99 3.42 -1.77
CA TYR A 59 -4.73 2.75 -1.45
C TYR A 59 -3.89 3.54 -0.42
N LYS A 60 -4.26 4.80 -0.13
CA LYS A 60 -3.49 5.74 0.68
C LYS A 60 -2.07 5.91 0.16
N ILE A 61 -1.97 6.07 -1.16
CA ILE A 61 -0.71 6.16 -1.88
C ILE A 61 -0.60 7.51 -2.54
N ASP A 62 0.56 8.12 -2.38
CA ASP A 62 1.04 9.24 -3.18
C ASP A 62 2.10 8.71 -4.17
N PRO A 63 1.77 8.61 -5.47
CA PRO A 63 2.69 8.07 -6.47
C PRO A 63 4.01 8.85 -6.56
N ASP A 64 3.98 10.17 -6.40
CA ASP A 64 5.18 10.99 -6.54
C ASP A 64 6.14 10.73 -5.37
N HIS A 65 5.58 10.65 -4.16
CA HIS A 65 6.34 10.26 -2.96
C HIS A 65 6.91 8.84 -3.08
N GLU A 66 6.11 7.86 -3.54
CA GLU A 66 6.58 6.48 -3.71
C GLU A 66 7.69 6.38 -4.76
N LEU A 67 7.61 7.13 -5.86
CA LEU A 67 8.67 7.19 -6.87
C LEU A 67 9.96 7.80 -6.29
N MET A 68 9.87 8.88 -5.52
CA MET A 68 11.03 9.47 -4.83
C MET A 68 11.64 8.50 -3.83
N ARG A 69 10.82 7.74 -3.10
CA ARG A 69 11.28 6.70 -2.17
C ARG A 69 12.06 5.61 -2.90
N LEU A 70 11.52 5.12 -4.01
CA LEU A 70 12.17 4.11 -4.85
C LEU A 70 13.49 4.61 -5.46
N GLN A 71 13.57 5.88 -5.85
CA GLN A 71 14.83 6.47 -6.31
C GLN A 71 15.92 6.45 -5.24
N LYS A 72 15.55 6.69 -3.97
CA LYS A 72 16.48 6.68 -2.83
C LYS A 72 16.88 5.27 -2.41
N GLU A 73 16.00 4.28 -2.58
CA GLU A 73 16.21 2.89 -2.19
C GLU A 73 16.13 1.92 -3.38
N PRO A 74 17.24 1.68 -4.10
CA PRO A 74 17.27 0.78 -5.26
C PRO A 74 16.85 -0.67 -4.97
N ALA A 75 17.00 -1.14 -3.73
CA ALA A 75 16.54 -2.48 -3.34
C ALA A 75 15.01 -2.62 -3.45
N ASP A 76 14.27 -1.56 -3.15
CA ASP A 76 12.81 -1.55 -3.22
C ASP A 76 12.30 -1.54 -4.65
N TRP A 77 13.07 -1.02 -5.60
CA TRP A 77 12.79 -1.19 -7.03
C TRP A 77 12.75 -2.67 -7.42
N VAL A 78 13.72 -3.45 -6.97
CA VAL A 78 13.79 -4.89 -7.28
C VAL A 78 12.59 -5.62 -6.67
N GLU A 79 12.22 -5.28 -5.44
CA GLU A 79 11.06 -5.86 -4.76
C GLU A 79 9.73 -5.47 -5.44
N LEU A 80 9.59 -4.21 -5.85
CA LEU A 80 8.43 -3.74 -6.60
C LEU A 80 8.26 -4.52 -7.91
N LEU A 81 9.34 -4.64 -8.69
CA LEU A 81 9.34 -5.38 -9.95
C LEU A 81 9.01 -6.87 -9.72
N ARG A 82 9.55 -7.47 -8.67
CA ARG A 82 9.25 -8.86 -8.28
C ARG A 82 7.77 -9.04 -7.98
N LYS A 83 7.16 -8.12 -7.22
CA LYS A 83 5.73 -8.12 -6.90
C LYS A 83 4.85 -7.92 -8.13
N LEU A 84 5.19 -6.96 -8.99
CA LEU A 84 4.49 -6.72 -10.25
C LEU A 84 4.53 -7.95 -11.18
N ARG A 85 5.66 -8.66 -11.23
CA ARG A 85 5.80 -9.91 -12.01
C ARG A 85 4.93 -11.04 -11.48
N ARG A 86 4.81 -11.18 -10.15
CA ARG A 86 3.99 -12.23 -9.50
C ARG A 86 2.49 -11.97 -9.58
N ALA A 87 2.09 -10.72 -9.77
CA ALA A 87 0.68 -10.32 -9.86
C ALA A 87 0.05 -10.54 -11.26
N LYS A 88 0.72 -11.27 -12.15
CA LYS A 88 0.23 -11.61 -13.50
C LYS A 88 -0.95 -12.58 -13.42
#